data_AF-A0A803Y3J7-F1
#
_entry.id   AF-A0A803Y3J7-F1
#
_cell.length_a   1.000
_cell.length_b   1.000
_cell.length_c   1.000
_cell.angle_alpha   90.00
_cell.angle_beta   90.00
_cell.angle_gamma   90.00
#
_symmetry.space_group_name_H-M   'P 1'
#
loop_
_entity.id
_entity.type
_entity.pdbx_description
1 polymer ?
#
loop_
_entity_poly.entity_id
_entity_poly.type
_entity_poly.pdbx_seq_one_letter_code
_entity_poly.pdbx_strand_id
1 'polypeptide(L)'
;MVKETEYYDILQVKPTASSEEIKRAYRKLALKYHPDKNPSEGERFKLISQAYEVLSDPKKRDLYDQGGEQAIKEGGLSGGSFSSPMDIFDMFFGGGGRMNRERRGKNVVHQLGVSLEDLYNGATRKLALQKNVICGKCEGYGGKRGAVEKCPVCKGRGMQVLVQQIGPGMVQQIQTVCPECKGQGERINPKDRCDNCNGCKVVREKKIIEVHVDKGEVIKHGDLKCIYNEGMPIYKSPMDRGSLIIQFLVQFPEQHWLPREKLNMLEALLPPREDVMITDEMDQVDLEDFDPSEQTYRNSGGEAYEEDEDGPRTGVQCQTS
;
A
#
# COMPACT_ATOMS: atom_id res chain seq x y z
N MET A 1 34.80 24.18 22.60
CA MET A 1 33.81 25.13 22.06
C MET A 1 32.84 24.32 21.23
N VAL A 2 31.55 24.59 21.34
CA VAL A 2 30.52 23.85 20.59
C VAL A 2 30.61 24.26 19.11
N LYS A 3 30.57 23.28 18.20
CA LYS A 3 30.73 23.50 16.76
C LYS A 3 29.51 24.17 16.12
N GLU A 4 28.30 23.83 16.57
CA GLU A 4 27.02 24.38 16.09
C GLU A 4 26.09 24.69 17.28
N THR A 5 25.40 25.84 17.25
CA THR A 5 24.49 26.26 18.35
C THR A 5 23.02 26.05 18.04
N GLU A 6 22.67 25.58 16.85
CA GLU A 6 21.28 25.59 16.34
C GLU A 6 20.28 24.87 17.26
N TYR A 7 20.62 23.69 17.80
CA TYR A 7 19.71 22.99 18.73
C TYR A 7 19.56 23.69 20.08
N TYR A 8 20.59 24.41 20.53
CA TYR A 8 20.53 25.23 21.74
C TYR A 8 19.68 26.48 21.50
N ASP A 9 19.79 27.09 20.32
CA ASP A 9 19.03 28.26 19.90
C ASP A 9 17.53 27.92 19.73
N ILE A 10 17.22 26.75 19.15
CA ILE A 10 15.84 26.23 19.02
C ILE A 10 15.19 26.00 20.38
N LEU A 11 15.93 25.43 21.34
CA LEU A 11 15.45 25.24 22.71
C LEU A 11 15.55 26.51 23.57
N GLN A 12 16.10 27.61 23.05
CA GLN A 12 16.30 28.89 23.75
C GLN A 12 17.12 28.73 25.04
N VAL A 13 18.15 27.89 25.00
CA VAL A 13 19.06 27.62 26.12
C VAL A 13 20.50 27.89 25.70
N LYS A 14 21.38 28.14 26.67
CA LYS A 14 22.81 28.34 26.38
C LYS A 14 23.49 26.98 26.13
N PRO A 15 24.60 26.92 25.36
CA PRO A 15 25.38 25.69 25.19
C PRO A 15 25.90 25.08 26.50
N THR A 16 26.03 25.89 27.55
CA THR A 16 26.41 25.47 28.91
C THR A 16 25.23 25.01 29.77
N ALA A 17 24.02 24.92 29.22
CA ALA A 17 22.82 24.60 29.98
C ALA A 17 22.86 23.17 30.54
N SER A 18 22.33 23.00 31.74
CA SER A 18 22.18 21.68 32.38
C SER A 18 21.07 20.86 31.71
N SER A 19 21.10 19.54 31.89
CA SER A 19 20.05 18.64 31.38
C SER A 19 18.66 18.97 31.92
N GLU A 20 18.58 19.50 33.16
CA GLU A 20 17.34 19.95 33.77
C GLU A 20 16.78 21.22 33.11
N GLU A 21 17.65 22.17 32.77
CA GLU A 21 17.28 23.39 32.05
C GLU A 21 16.78 23.07 30.63
N ILE A 22 17.47 22.17 29.93
CA ILE A 22 17.06 21.67 28.60
C ILE A 22 15.67 21.01 28.69
N LYS A 23 15.42 20.17 29.70
CA LYS A 23 14.12 19.53 29.94
C LYS A 23 13.02 20.52 30.33
N ARG A 24 13.36 21.60 31.02
CA ARG A 24 12.40 22.65 31.41
C ARG A 24 12.05 23.53 30.20
N ALA A 25 13.02 23.88 29.38
CA ALA A 25 12.84 24.65 28.15
C ALA A 25 11.98 23.88 27.13
N TYR A 26 12.30 22.59 26.92
CA TYR A 26 11.49 21.71 26.08
C TYR A 26 10.03 21.65 26.52
N ARG A 27 9.75 21.42 27.80
CA ARG A 27 8.36 21.38 28.31
C ARG A 27 7.59 22.68 28.07
N LYS A 28 8.26 23.83 28.21
CA LYS A 28 7.66 25.15 27.96
C LYS A 28 7.33 25.36 26.48
N LEU A 29 8.24 24.95 25.58
CA LEU A 29 8.07 25.10 24.14
C LEU A 29 7.08 24.08 23.56
N ALA A 30 7.11 22.84 24.04
CA ALA A 30 6.19 21.77 23.64
C ALA A 30 4.72 22.12 23.97
N LEU A 31 4.47 22.77 25.11
CA LEU A 31 3.12 23.27 25.47
C LEU A 31 2.66 24.43 24.58
N LYS A 32 3.60 25.26 24.10
CA LYS A 32 3.31 26.46 23.28
C LYS A 32 3.03 26.10 21.83
N TYR A 33 3.78 25.14 21.28
CA TYR A 33 3.71 24.73 19.88
C TYR A 33 3.02 23.36 19.70
N HIS A 34 2.23 22.93 20.68
CA HIS A 34 1.52 21.66 20.57
C HIS A 34 0.58 21.67 19.35
N PRO A 35 0.59 20.61 18.50
CA PRO A 35 -0.17 20.59 17.24
C PRO A 35 -1.69 20.72 17.43
N ASP A 36 -2.20 20.26 18.58
CA ASP A 36 -3.62 20.40 18.97
C ASP A 36 -4.04 21.87 19.22
N LYS A 37 -3.10 22.73 19.67
CA LYS A 37 -3.39 24.14 20.00
C LYS A 37 -2.95 25.10 18.89
N ASN A 38 -1.97 24.71 18.08
CA ASN A 38 -1.48 25.48 16.94
C ASN A 38 -1.18 24.56 15.74
N PRO A 39 -2.21 24.19 14.95
CA PRO A 39 -2.05 23.31 13.80
C PRO A 39 -1.14 23.84 12.68
N SER A 40 -0.96 25.17 12.58
CA SER A 40 -0.12 25.80 11.55
C SER A 40 1.37 25.86 11.89
N GLU A 41 1.77 25.52 13.12
CA GLU A 41 3.15 25.64 13.63
C GLU A 41 3.76 24.26 13.94
N GLY A 42 3.22 23.20 13.33
CA GLY A 42 3.67 21.82 13.52
C GLY A 42 5.14 21.61 13.17
N GLU A 43 5.68 22.34 12.20
CA GLU A 43 7.10 22.27 11.81
C GLU A 43 8.03 22.75 12.93
N ARG A 44 7.64 23.78 13.70
CA ARG A 44 8.43 24.24 14.85
C ARG A 44 8.45 23.22 15.97
N PHE A 45 7.32 22.56 16.23
CA PHE A 45 7.26 21.48 17.21
C PHE A 45 8.19 20.30 16.86
N LYS A 46 8.33 20.02 15.55
CA LYS A 46 9.26 19.01 15.04
C LYS A 46 10.71 19.36 15.39
N LEU A 47 11.14 20.58 15.05
CA LEU A 47 12.50 21.05 15.35
C LEU A 47 12.78 21.09 16.85
N ILE A 48 11.81 21.49 17.68
CA ILE A 48 11.94 21.54 19.14
C ILE A 48 12.19 20.16 19.74
N SER A 49 11.47 19.13 19.28
CA SER A 49 11.64 17.79 19.86
C SER A 49 12.83 17.03 19.28
N GLN A 50 13.27 17.33 18.05
CA GLN A 50 14.56 16.88 17.51
C GLN A 50 15.72 17.43 18.34
N ALA A 51 15.73 18.75 18.60
CA ALA A 51 16.75 19.39 19.44
C ALA A 51 16.77 18.79 20.86
N TYR A 52 15.61 18.48 21.44
CA TYR A 52 15.54 17.82 22.74
C TYR A 52 16.06 16.38 22.72
N GLU A 53 15.78 15.59 21.68
CA GLU A 53 16.28 14.21 21.59
C GLU A 53 17.81 14.15 21.61
N VAL A 54 18.46 15.05 20.86
CA VAL A 54 19.92 15.12 20.78
C VAL A 54 20.51 15.70 22.07
N LEU A 55 19.94 16.77 22.62
CA LEU A 55 20.49 17.45 23.80
C LEU A 55 20.12 16.80 25.14
N SER A 56 19.14 15.89 25.18
CA SER A 56 18.71 15.20 26.40
C SER A 56 19.60 14.02 26.78
N ASP A 57 20.21 13.33 25.81
CA ASP A 57 21.16 12.24 26.06
C ASP A 57 22.59 12.81 26.13
N PRO A 58 23.32 12.64 27.24
CA PRO A 58 24.70 13.11 27.39
C PRO A 58 25.63 12.65 26.26
N LYS A 59 25.45 11.44 25.71
CA LYS A 59 26.31 10.91 24.63
C LYS A 59 26.01 11.56 23.29
N LYS A 60 24.73 11.76 22.96
CA LYS A 60 24.31 12.43 21.72
C LYS A 60 24.66 13.91 21.76
N ARG A 61 24.52 14.55 22.93
CA ARG A 61 24.93 15.92 23.14
C ARG A 61 26.43 16.11 22.90
N ASP A 62 27.26 15.22 23.43
CA ASP A 62 28.72 15.32 23.26
C ASP A 62 29.14 15.11 21.79
N LEU A 63 28.48 14.18 21.08
CA LEU A 63 28.66 13.99 19.63
C LEU A 63 28.24 15.23 18.82
N TYR A 64 27.12 15.85 19.18
CA TYR A 64 26.66 17.09 18.55
C TYR A 64 27.61 18.27 18.85
N ASP A 65 28.06 18.39 20.10
CA ASP A 65 28.96 19.47 20.52
C ASP A 65 30.32 19.40 19.79
N GLN A 66 30.80 18.19 19.50
CA GLN A 66 32.06 17.94 18.80
C GLN A 66 31.92 17.95 17.27
N GLY A 67 30.78 17.48 16.74
CA GLY A 67 30.65 17.13 15.33
C GLY A 67 29.58 17.89 14.54
N GLY A 68 28.67 18.61 15.21
CA GLY A 68 27.51 19.27 14.61
C GLY A 68 26.42 18.26 14.18
N GLU A 69 25.40 18.73 13.48
CA GLU A 69 24.27 17.92 13.00
C GLU A 69 24.73 16.77 12.08
N GLN A 70 25.79 16.99 11.30
CA GLN A 70 26.36 15.96 10.40
C GLN A 70 26.88 14.73 11.17
N ALA A 71 27.48 14.91 12.35
CA ALA A 71 28.00 13.79 13.14
C ALA A 71 26.89 12.95 13.79
N ILE A 72 25.73 13.54 14.07
CA ILE A 72 24.55 12.78 14.49
C ILE A 72 23.97 11.97 13.33
N LYS A 73 24.01 12.53 12.12
CA LYS A 73 23.55 11.88 10.89
C LYS A 73 24.45 10.70 10.48
N GLU A 74 25.76 10.81 10.70
CA GLU A 74 26.75 9.78 10.36
C GLU A 74 27.02 8.78 11.51
N GLY A 75 26.84 9.20 12.77
CA GLY A 75 27.00 8.35 13.97
C GLY A 75 25.84 7.39 14.23
N GLY A 76 24.80 7.40 13.40
CA GLY A 76 23.61 6.54 13.47
C GLY A 76 23.79 5.11 12.94
N LEU A 77 25.00 4.54 12.94
CA LEU A 77 25.27 3.17 12.49
C LEU A 77 25.48 2.19 13.65
N SER A 78 24.37 1.75 14.25
CA SER A 78 24.17 0.31 14.54
C SER A 78 22.68 -0.02 14.71
N GLY A 79 22.03 -0.41 13.60
CA GLY A 79 20.75 -1.12 13.63
C GLY A 79 19.59 -0.43 12.94
N GLY A 80 19.40 -0.74 11.65
CA GLY A 80 18.16 -0.47 10.93
C GLY A 80 18.30 0.65 9.90
N SER A 81 18.09 0.29 8.65
CA SER A 81 18.00 1.21 7.51
C SER A 81 16.84 2.19 7.73
N PHE A 82 17.15 3.47 7.95
CA PHE A 82 16.18 4.57 7.96
C PHE A 82 16.73 5.72 7.13
N SER A 83 16.19 5.90 5.93
CA SER A 83 16.47 7.05 5.09
C SER A 83 15.63 8.23 5.56
N SER A 84 16.21 9.03 6.47
CA SER A 84 15.88 10.43 6.81
C SER A 84 15.58 10.65 8.31
N PRO A 85 16.19 11.66 8.96
CA PRO A 85 15.89 12.10 10.33
C PRO A 85 14.41 12.50 10.58
N MET A 86 13.61 12.71 9.52
CA MET A 86 12.16 12.91 9.63
C MET A 86 11.41 11.63 10.05
N ASP A 87 11.89 10.43 9.66
CA ASP A 87 11.24 9.15 9.99
C ASP A 87 11.40 8.78 11.48
N ILE A 88 12.47 9.27 12.12
CA ILE A 88 12.73 9.04 13.56
C ILE A 88 11.79 9.88 14.42
N PHE A 89 11.48 11.11 13.99
CA PHE A 89 10.51 11.98 14.68
C PHE A 89 9.07 11.48 14.53
N ASP A 90 8.69 10.97 13.36
CA ASP A 90 7.38 10.31 13.16
C ASP A 90 7.27 9.01 13.98
N MET A 91 8.39 8.34 14.28
CA MET A 91 8.43 7.18 15.18
C MET A 91 8.39 7.55 16.67
N PHE A 92 8.88 8.72 17.09
CA PHE A 92 9.02 9.10 18.51
C PHE A 92 7.99 10.11 19.02
N PHE A 93 7.58 11.10 18.21
CA PHE A 93 6.59 12.14 18.55
C PHE A 93 5.30 12.07 17.72
N GLY A 94 5.33 11.34 16.60
CA GLY A 94 4.18 10.98 15.75
C GLY A 94 3.41 9.73 16.20
N GLY A 95 3.57 9.34 17.47
CA GLY A 95 2.81 8.26 18.08
C GLY A 95 3.63 6.98 18.21
N GLY A 96 3.98 6.68 19.46
CA GLY A 96 4.18 5.32 19.94
C GLY A 96 2.90 4.47 19.87
N GLY A 97 2.18 4.51 18.74
CA GLY A 97 1.48 3.34 18.29
C GLY A 97 2.56 2.31 18.01
N ARG A 98 2.56 1.17 18.70
CA ARG A 98 2.05 -0.03 18.04
C ARG A 98 1.70 0.31 16.59
N MET A 99 2.35 -0.31 15.60
CA MET A 99 1.66 -0.57 14.34
C MET A 99 0.43 -1.46 14.64
N ASN A 100 -0.56 -0.91 15.34
CA ASN A 100 -1.89 -0.76 14.83
C ASN A 100 -1.76 0.28 13.68
N ARG A 101 -1.02 0.01 12.58
CA ARG A 101 -1.70 -0.53 11.40
C ARG A 101 -2.98 -1.19 11.90
N GLU A 102 -4.03 -0.37 12.07
CA GLU A 102 -5.38 -0.88 12.24
C GLU A 102 -5.38 -2.06 11.31
N ARG A 103 -5.48 -3.26 11.88
CA ARG A 103 -5.54 -4.46 11.08
C ARG A 103 -6.89 -4.29 10.43
N ARG A 104 -7.01 -3.46 9.40
CA ARG A 104 -8.16 -3.31 8.54
C ARG A 104 -8.08 -4.52 7.64
N GLY A 105 -9.21 -5.14 7.41
CA GLY A 105 -9.25 -6.30 6.55
C GLY A 105 -8.76 -5.92 5.18
N LYS A 106 -8.22 -6.90 4.45
CA LYS A 106 -7.85 -6.66 3.05
C LYS A 106 -9.08 -6.12 2.32
N ASN A 107 -8.88 -5.02 1.59
CA ASN A 107 -9.92 -4.46 0.75
C ASN A 107 -10.25 -5.45 -0.36
N VAL A 108 -11.52 -5.50 -0.75
CA VAL A 108 -11.99 -6.30 -1.89
C VAL A 108 -12.33 -5.33 -3.00
N VAL A 109 -11.82 -5.54 -4.21
CA VAL A 109 -12.20 -4.74 -5.39
C VAL A 109 -13.22 -5.54 -6.18
N HIS A 110 -14.36 -4.93 -6.48
CA HIS A 110 -15.40 -5.50 -7.35
C HIS A 110 -15.64 -4.57 -8.53
N GLN A 111 -15.57 -5.10 -9.74
CA GLN A 111 -15.88 -4.36 -10.96
C GLN A 111 -17.38 -4.36 -11.22
N LEU A 112 -17.99 -3.18 -11.32
CA LEU A 112 -19.40 -3.00 -11.60
C LEU A 112 -19.55 -2.38 -12.98
N GLY A 113 -20.06 -3.17 -13.93
CA GLY A 113 -20.46 -2.66 -15.25
C GLY A 113 -21.72 -1.81 -15.10
N VAL A 114 -21.63 -0.56 -15.56
CA VAL A 114 -22.77 0.36 -15.64
C VAL A 114 -22.83 0.94 -17.05
N SER A 115 -24.02 1.00 -17.62
CA SER A 115 -24.22 1.66 -18.91
C SER A 115 -24.26 3.18 -18.74
N LEU A 116 -24.03 3.93 -19.81
CA LEU A 116 -24.14 5.39 -19.77
C LEU A 116 -25.57 5.82 -19.38
N GLU A 117 -26.58 5.09 -19.83
CA GLU A 117 -27.98 5.32 -19.52
C GLU A 117 -28.27 5.12 -18.03
N ASP A 118 -27.66 4.11 -17.41
CA ASP A 118 -27.78 3.85 -15.96
C ASP A 118 -27.24 5.01 -15.11
N LEU A 119 -26.18 5.68 -15.57
CA LEU A 119 -25.59 6.83 -14.88
C LEU A 119 -26.52 8.06 -14.93
N TYR A 120 -27.13 8.32 -16.09
CA TYR A 120 -27.98 9.50 -16.25
C TYR A 120 -29.40 9.32 -15.70
N ASN A 121 -30.00 8.15 -15.88
CA ASN A 121 -31.35 7.86 -15.40
C ASN A 121 -31.39 7.38 -13.95
N GLY A 122 -30.24 6.99 -13.40
CA GLY A 122 -30.12 6.31 -12.12
C GLY A 122 -30.44 4.83 -12.25
N ALA A 123 -29.69 4.00 -11.53
CA ALA A 123 -29.86 2.56 -11.57
C ALA A 123 -29.59 1.93 -10.21
N THR A 124 -30.22 0.78 -9.98
CA THR A 124 -29.99 -0.02 -8.77
C THR A 124 -29.49 -1.39 -9.19
N ARG A 125 -28.27 -1.75 -8.75
CA ARG A 125 -27.61 -3.01 -9.10
C ARG A 125 -27.42 -3.88 -7.86
N LYS A 126 -27.78 -5.15 -7.97
CA LYS A 126 -27.60 -6.15 -6.90
C LYS A 126 -26.25 -6.83 -7.06
N LEU A 127 -25.37 -6.62 -6.10
CA LEU A 127 -24.03 -7.17 -6.02
C LEU A 127 -24.03 -8.42 -5.13
N ALA A 128 -23.62 -9.57 -5.66
CA ALA A 128 -23.46 -10.77 -4.86
C ALA A 128 -22.01 -10.94 -4.40
N LEU A 129 -21.77 -10.78 -3.09
CA LEU A 129 -20.46 -10.92 -2.48
C LEU A 129 -20.34 -12.25 -1.74
N GLN A 130 -19.17 -12.88 -1.86
CA GLN A 130 -18.79 -14.01 -1.02
C GLN A 130 -18.04 -13.49 0.20
N LYS A 131 -18.63 -13.60 1.39
CA LYS A 131 -18.00 -13.23 2.66
C LYS A 131 -17.67 -14.47 3.47
N ASN A 132 -16.56 -14.44 4.20
CA ASN A 132 -16.28 -15.44 5.23
C ASN A 132 -17.00 -15.04 6.51
N VAL A 133 -17.90 -15.90 7.00
CA VAL A 133 -18.57 -15.74 8.29
C VAL A 133 -18.14 -16.84 9.24
N ILE A 134 -18.21 -16.59 10.55
CA ILE A 134 -17.91 -17.61 11.56
C ILE A 134 -18.85 -18.79 11.34
N CYS A 135 -18.30 -20.00 11.35
CA CYS A 135 -19.08 -21.22 11.18
C CYS A 135 -20.04 -21.37 12.37
N GLY A 136 -21.35 -21.27 12.13
CA GLY A 136 -22.36 -21.41 13.17
C GLY A 136 -22.34 -22.77 13.87
N LYS A 137 -22.03 -23.86 13.14
CA LYS A 137 -22.02 -25.22 13.73
C LYS A 137 -20.91 -25.43 14.77
N CYS A 138 -19.78 -24.74 14.64
CA CYS A 138 -18.68 -24.88 15.57
C CYS A 138 -18.30 -23.57 16.26
N GLU A 139 -19.12 -22.52 16.13
CA GLU A 139 -18.93 -21.21 16.78
C GLU A 139 -17.51 -20.63 16.61
N GLY A 140 -16.82 -20.99 15.52
CA GLY A 140 -15.42 -20.58 15.28
C GLY A 140 -14.34 -21.42 15.98
N TYR A 141 -14.68 -22.50 16.67
CA TYR A 141 -13.71 -23.46 17.22
C TYR A 141 -13.03 -24.30 16.12
N GLY A 142 -13.73 -24.57 15.01
CA GLY A 142 -13.22 -25.35 13.87
C GLY A 142 -13.35 -26.87 14.03
N GLY A 143 -13.74 -27.34 15.21
CA GLY A 143 -13.94 -28.75 15.52
C GLY A 143 -14.81 -28.93 16.77
N LYS A 144 -14.85 -30.16 17.30
CA LYS A 144 -15.49 -30.44 18.60
C LYS A 144 -14.83 -29.60 19.72
N ARG A 145 -15.60 -29.26 20.75
CA ARG A 145 -15.06 -28.53 21.92
C ARG A 145 -13.92 -29.34 22.55
N GLY A 146 -12.77 -28.70 22.72
CA GLY A 146 -11.55 -29.35 23.25
C GLY A 146 -10.70 -30.10 22.22
N ALA A 147 -11.13 -30.23 20.96
CA ALA A 147 -10.34 -30.88 19.91
C ALA A 147 -9.23 -30.01 19.30
N VAL A 148 -9.13 -28.75 19.77
CA VAL A 148 -8.14 -27.79 19.30
C VAL A 148 -6.91 -27.91 20.18
N GLU A 149 -5.80 -28.33 19.58
CA GLU A 149 -4.52 -28.48 20.26
C GLU A 149 -3.52 -27.43 19.76
N LYS A 150 -2.60 -27.01 20.64
CA LYS A 150 -1.50 -26.13 20.22
C LYS A 150 -0.60 -26.90 19.25
N CYS A 151 -0.23 -26.26 18.13
CA CYS A 151 0.68 -26.87 17.18
C CYS A 151 2.02 -27.18 17.87
N PRO A 152 2.51 -28.45 17.87
CA PRO A 152 3.71 -28.83 18.61
C PRO A 152 4.98 -28.18 18.05
N VAL A 153 5.03 -27.95 16.74
CA VAL A 153 6.23 -27.43 16.07
C VAL A 153 6.42 -25.93 16.29
N CYS A 154 5.36 -25.13 16.13
CA CYS A 154 5.44 -23.67 16.36
C CYS A 154 5.04 -23.26 17.79
N LYS A 155 4.62 -24.19 18.64
CA LYS A 155 4.16 -23.95 20.02
C LYS A 155 3.11 -22.82 20.13
N GLY A 156 2.19 -22.75 19.16
CA GLY A 156 1.17 -21.69 19.12
C GLY A 156 1.58 -20.39 18.42
N ARG A 157 2.83 -20.25 17.97
CA ARG A 157 3.32 -19.02 17.32
C ARG A 157 2.88 -18.86 15.86
N GLY A 158 2.51 -19.95 15.19
CA GLY A 158 2.12 -19.96 13.77
C GLY A 158 3.27 -19.76 12.78
N MET A 159 4.46 -19.34 13.24
CA MET A 159 5.66 -19.16 12.44
C MET A 159 6.83 -19.97 13.00
N GLN A 160 7.75 -20.36 12.12
CA GLN A 160 9.01 -21.03 12.46
C GLN A 160 10.18 -20.23 11.91
N VAL A 161 11.27 -20.18 12.67
CA VAL A 161 12.53 -19.58 12.22
C VAL A 161 13.35 -20.68 11.57
N LEU A 162 13.53 -20.61 10.25
CA LEU A 162 14.44 -21.48 9.52
C LEU A 162 15.79 -20.78 9.41
N VAL A 163 16.86 -21.45 9.84
CA VAL A 163 18.22 -20.95 9.68
C VAL A 163 18.75 -21.46 8.34
N GLN A 164 18.95 -20.57 7.38
CA GLN A 164 19.49 -20.89 6.06
C GLN A 164 20.94 -20.41 5.98
N GLN A 165 21.86 -21.31 5.64
CA GLN A 165 23.25 -20.95 5.32
C GLN A 165 23.30 -20.44 3.89
N ILE A 166 23.69 -19.17 3.72
CA ILE A 166 23.77 -18.51 2.40
C ILE A 166 25.22 -18.51 1.88
N GLY A 167 26.18 -18.81 2.76
CA GLY A 167 27.58 -19.01 2.37
C GLY A 167 28.43 -19.49 3.55
N PRO A 168 29.74 -19.71 3.34
CA PRO A 168 30.67 -20.09 4.39
C PRO A 168 30.66 -19.06 5.52
N GLY A 169 30.19 -19.46 6.71
CA GLY A 169 30.14 -18.61 7.90
C GLY A 169 28.97 -17.61 8.00
N MET A 170 28.10 -17.50 6.98
CA MET A 170 26.92 -16.62 7.02
C MET A 170 25.61 -17.42 7.11
N VAL A 171 24.96 -17.33 8.28
CA VAL A 171 23.62 -17.85 8.54
C VAL A 171 22.60 -16.71 8.55
N GLN A 172 21.53 -16.85 7.77
CA GLN A 172 20.37 -15.96 7.85
C GLN A 172 19.21 -16.67 8.53
N GLN A 173 18.58 -16.01 9.50
CA GLN A 173 17.36 -16.49 10.12
C GLN A 173 16.15 -15.96 9.34
N ILE A 174 15.42 -16.85 8.66
CA ILE A 174 14.23 -16.51 7.89
C ILE A 174 13.00 -16.98 8.66
N GLN A 175 12.05 -16.07 8.90
CA GLN A 175 10.75 -16.43 9.48
C GLN A 175 9.82 -16.93 8.38
N THR A 176 9.42 -18.20 8.46
CA THR A 176 8.49 -18.84 7.53
C THR A 176 7.21 -19.25 8.27
N VAL A 177 6.08 -19.28 7.57
CA VAL A 177 4.83 -19.82 8.11
C VAL A 177 5.02 -21.30 8.50
N CYS A 178 4.52 -21.69 9.66
CA CYS A 178 4.63 -23.07 10.12
C CYS A 178 3.93 -24.01 9.13
N PRO A 179 4.61 -24.98 8.49
CA PRO A 179 4.00 -25.87 7.50
C PRO A 179 2.90 -26.76 8.12
N GLU A 180 3.04 -27.12 9.39
CA GLU A 180 2.12 -28.03 10.10
C GLU A 180 0.77 -27.42 10.49
N CYS A 181 0.74 -26.11 10.77
CA CYS A 181 -0.51 -25.40 11.12
C CYS A 181 -0.86 -24.28 10.14
N LYS A 182 -0.09 -24.10 9.06
CA LYS A 182 -0.28 -23.07 8.04
C LYS A 182 -0.51 -21.66 8.61
N GLY A 183 0.24 -21.29 9.65
CA GLY A 183 0.08 -19.99 10.31
C GLY A 183 -0.98 -19.92 11.41
N GLN A 184 -1.83 -20.95 11.58
CA GLN A 184 -2.93 -20.89 12.55
C GLN A 184 -2.49 -20.99 14.02
N GLY A 185 -1.33 -21.61 14.27
CA GLY A 185 -0.81 -21.87 15.63
C GLY A 185 -1.47 -23.04 16.35
N GLU A 186 -2.60 -23.51 15.85
CA GLU A 186 -3.40 -24.61 16.40
C GLU A 186 -3.56 -25.73 15.36
N ARG A 187 -3.79 -26.96 15.82
CA ARG A 187 -4.10 -28.12 14.99
C ARG A 187 -5.36 -28.78 15.53
N ILE A 188 -6.15 -29.35 14.61
CA ILE A 188 -7.36 -30.11 14.93
C ILE A 188 -7.23 -31.46 14.22
N ASN A 189 -7.40 -32.54 14.97
CA ASN A 189 -7.39 -33.90 14.44
C ASN A 189 -8.45 -34.03 13.33
N PRO A 190 -8.14 -34.66 12.18
CA PRO A 190 -9.06 -34.75 11.05
C PRO A 190 -10.45 -35.30 11.42
N LYS A 191 -10.51 -36.24 12.36
CA LYS A 191 -11.76 -36.87 12.86
C LYS A 191 -12.65 -35.94 13.68
N ASP A 192 -12.08 -34.86 14.22
CA ASP A 192 -12.78 -33.92 15.09
C ASP A 192 -12.97 -32.55 14.45
N ARG A 193 -12.61 -32.41 13.17
CA ARG A 193 -12.90 -31.22 12.38
C ARG A 193 -14.41 -31.08 12.21
N CYS A 194 -14.86 -29.84 12.21
CA CYS A 194 -16.26 -29.55 11.94
C CYS A 194 -16.56 -29.86 10.47
N ASP A 195 -17.59 -30.66 10.19
CA ASP A 195 -17.96 -31.07 8.83
C ASP A 195 -18.35 -29.88 7.93
N ASN A 196 -18.77 -28.76 8.52
CA ASN A 196 -19.22 -27.58 7.79
C ASN A 196 -18.08 -26.65 7.36
N CYS A 197 -17.03 -26.51 8.18
CA CYS A 197 -15.91 -25.62 7.88
C CYS A 197 -14.58 -26.35 7.70
N ASN A 198 -14.54 -27.66 7.88
CA ASN A 198 -13.38 -28.54 7.74
C ASN A 198 -12.15 -28.06 8.54
N GLY A 199 -12.35 -27.48 9.71
CA GLY A 199 -11.27 -26.91 10.53
C GLY A 199 -10.95 -25.44 10.26
N CYS A 200 -11.52 -24.83 9.22
CA CYS A 200 -11.22 -23.43 8.86
C CYS A 200 -11.91 -22.38 9.75
N LYS A 201 -12.80 -22.79 10.67
CA LYS A 201 -13.53 -21.93 11.62
C LYS A 201 -14.53 -20.95 10.97
N VAL A 202 -14.39 -20.68 9.68
CA VAL A 202 -15.25 -19.83 8.87
C VAL A 202 -15.86 -20.60 7.71
N VAL A 203 -17.02 -20.14 7.23
CA VAL A 203 -17.70 -20.63 6.03
C VAL A 203 -17.96 -19.46 5.07
N ARG A 204 -17.98 -19.75 3.76
CA ARG A 204 -18.31 -18.76 2.74
C ARG A 204 -19.82 -18.63 2.64
N GLU A 205 -20.33 -17.43 2.85
CA GLU A 205 -21.75 -17.09 2.73
C GLU A 205 -21.93 -16.03 1.63
N LYS A 206 -22.98 -16.17 0.82
CA LYS A 206 -23.34 -15.22 -0.23
C LYS A 206 -24.19 -14.11 0.40
N LYS A 207 -23.69 -12.87 0.41
CA LYS A 207 -24.45 -11.67 0.79
C LYS A 207 -24.80 -10.89 -0.48
N ILE A 208 -26.06 -10.50 -0.63
CA ILE A 208 -26.48 -9.62 -1.71
C ILE A 208 -26.53 -8.20 -1.14
N ILE A 209 -25.81 -7.27 -1.76
CA ILE A 209 -25.83 -5.84 -1.44
C ILE A 209 -26.47 -5.11 -2.60
N GLU A 210 -27.30 -4.13 -2.30
CA GLU A 210 -27.90 -3.25 -3.28
C GLU A 210 -27.04 -1.98 -3.39
N VAL A 211 -26.51 -1.73 -4.59
CA VAL A 211 -25.71 -0.55 -4.90
C VAL A 211 -26.56 0.39 -5.73
N HIS A 212 -26.79 1.59 -5.22
CA HIS A 212 -27.52 2.65 -5.93
C HIS A 212 -26.52 3.54 -6.66
N VAL A 213 -26.84 3.84 -7.91
CA VAL A 213 -26.19 4.85 -8.73
C VAL A 213 -27.17 5.99 -8.85
N ASP A 214 -26.84 7.12 -8.23
CA ASP A 214 -27.71 8.28 -8.20
C ASP A 214 -27.73 8.96 -9.58
N LYS A 215 -28.93 9.42 -9.98
CA LYS A 215 -29.12 10.10 -11.26
C LYS A 215 -28.27 11.37 -11.34
N GLY A 216 -27.58 11.55 -12.46
CA GLY A 216 -26.78 12.76 -12.74
C GLY A 216 -25.46 12.83 -11.98
N GLU A 217 -25.07 11.77 -11.26
CA GLU A 217 -23.73 11.67 -10.71
C GLU A 217 -22.73 11.34 -11.82
N VAL A 218 -21.70 12.19 -11.96
CA VAL A 218 -20.65 12.00 -12.97
C VAL A 218 -19.64 10.98 -12.46
N ILE A 219 -19.76 9.74 -12.96
CA ILE A 219 -18.81 8.65 -12.69
C ILE A 219 -18.00 8.40 -13.97
N LYS A 220 -16.67 8.51 -13.87
CA LYS A 220 -15.76 8.23 -14.98
C LYS A 220 -15.51 6.73 -15.12
N HIS A 221 -15.08 6.32 -16.31
CA HIS A 221 -14.60 4.96 -16.51
C HIS A 221 -13.38 4.69 -15.61
N GLY A 222 -13.45 3.62 -14.81
CA GLY A 222 -12.41 3.25 -13.86
C GLY A 222 -12.50 3.92 -12.49
N ASP A 223 -13.50 4.79 -12.24
CA ASP A 223 -13.66 5.44 -10.94
C ASP A 223 -13.90 4.42 -9.82
N LEU A 224 -13.39 4.75 -8.64
CA LEU A 224 -13.44 3.90 -7.45
C LEU A 224 -14.33 4.53 -6.38
N LYS A 225 -15.34 3.80 -5.92
CA LYS A 225 -16.11 4.14 -4.72
C LYS A 225 -15.91 3.11 -3.63
N CYS A 226 -16.08 3.52 -2.38
CA CYS A 226 -15.83 2.68 -1.21
C CYS A 226 -17.09 2.47 -0.40
N ILE A 227 -17.42 1.21 -0.13
CA ILE A 227 -18.41 0.79 0.86
C ILE A 227 -17.64 0.32 2.09
N TYR A 228 -17.68 1.13 3.15
CA TYR A 228 -16.99 0.84 4.41
C TYR A 228 -17.55 -0.41 5.09
N ASN A 229 -16.70 -1.15 5.81
CA ASN A 229 -17.07 -2.31 6.62
C ASN A 229 -17.69 -3.51 5.86
N GLU A 230 -17.62 -3.53 4.53
CA GLU A 230 -18.06 -4.64 3.69
C GLU A 230 -16.90 -5.43 3.05
N GLY A 231 -15.66 -5.14 3.42
CA GLY A 231 -14.48 -5.89 3.02
C GLY A 231 -14.26 -7.17 3.87
N MET A 232 -13.09 -7.80 3.72
CA MET A 232 -12.82 -9.05 4.44
C MET A 232 -12.74 -8.84 5.96
N PRO A 233 -13.22 -9.79 6.78
CA PRO A 233 -13.02 -9.72 8.23
C PRO A 233 -11.55 -9.97 8.59
N ILE A 234 -11.11 -9.42 9.72
CA ILE A 234 -9.74 -9.63 10.21
C ILE A 234 -9.65 -10.88 11.06
N TYR A 235 -8.53 -11.58 10.94
CA TYR A 235 -8.22 -12.74 11.76
C TYR A 235 -8.23 -12.36 13.25
N LYS A 236 -9.09 -13.03 14.03
CA LYS A 236 -9.37 -12.79 15.47
C LYS A 236 -10.23 -11.56 15.81
N SER A 237 -10.57 -10.73 14.83
CA SER A 237 -11.48 -9.59 15.00
C SER A 237 -12.60 -9.64 13.94
N PRO A 238 -13.68 -10.41 14.18
CA PRO A 238 -14.77 -10.57 13.20
C PRO A 238 -15.66 -9.31 13.03
N MET A 239 -15.61 -8.38 13.99
CA MET A 239 -16.31 -7.10 13.90
C MET A 239 -15.55 -6.05 13.11
N ASP A 240 -14.21 -6.11 13.13
CA ASP A 240 -13.39 -5.26 12.28
C ASP A 240 -13.42 -5.84 10.87
N ARG A 241 -13.69 -5.02 9.87
CA ARG A 241 -13.78 -5.41 8.46
C ARG A 241 -13.04 -4.40 7.58
N GLY A 242 -12.50 -4.87 6.47
CA GLY A 242 -11.95 -4.00 5.44
C GLY A 242 -13.05 -3.20 4.73
N SER A 243 -12.64 -2.43 3.72
CA SER A 243 -13.58 -1.79 2.81
C SER A 243 -13.81 -2.62 1.55
N LEU A 244 -15.02 -2.54 1.00
CA LEU A 244 -15.32 -3.01 -0.35
C LEU A 244 -15.16 -1.82 -1.31
N ILE A 245 -14.28 -1.96 -2.29
CA ILE A 245 -14.03 -0.96 -3.32
C ILE A 245 -14.80 -1.41 -4.57
N ILE A 246 -15.67 -0.54 -5.07
CA ILE A 246 -16.39 -0.72 -6.32
C ILE A 246 -15.67 0.07 -7.40
N GLN A 247 -15.16 -0.64 -8.40
CA GLN A 247 -14.60 -0.03 -9.61
C GLN A 247 -15.68 0.02 -10.68
N PHE A 248 -16.03 1.22 -11.14
CA PHE A 248 -17.05 1.41 -12.16
C PHE A 248 -16.45 1.22 -13.55
N LEU A 249 -17.00 0.28 -14.30
CA LEU A 249 -16.70 0.10 -15.72
C LEU A 249 -17.87 0.67 -16.51
N VAL A 250 -17.69 1.90 -17.00
CA VAL A 250 -18.69 2.57 -17.82
C VAL A 250 -18.66 1.97 -19.22
N GLN A 251 -19.78 1.42 -19.64
CA GLN A 251 -20.00 0.89 -20.98
C GLN A 251 -20.66 1.96 -21.83
N PHE A 252 -19.96 2.39 -22.88
CA PHE A 252 -20.55 3.29 -23.87
C PHE A 252 -21.45 2.49 -24.83
N PRO A 253 -22.56 3.10 -25.27
CA PRO A 253 -23.42 2.50 -26.28
C PRO A 253 -22.71 2.38 -27.64
N GLU A 254 -23.24 1.51 -28.51
CA GLU A 254 -22.62 1.15 -29.79
C GLU A 254 -22.48 2.34 -30.76
N GLN A 255 -21.52 2.23 -31.69
CA GLN A 255 -21.33 3.21 -32.77
C GLN A 255 -22.65 3.31 -33.57
N HIS A 256 -23.25 4.51 -33.61
CA HIS A 256 -24.59 4.82 -34.18
C HIS A 256 -25.82 4.65 -33.26
N TRP A 257 -25.64 4.50 -31.94
CA TRP A 257 -26.79 4.49 -31.01
C TRP A 257 -27.64 5.76 -31.04
N LEU A 258 -27.04 6.92 -31.38
CA LEU A 258 -27.72 8.20 -31.49
C LEU A 258 -27.90 8.62 -32.97
N PRO A 259 -29.14 8.88 -33.43
CA PRO A 259 -29.39 9.42 -34.75
C PRO A 259 -28.72 10.78 -34.96
N ARG A 260 -28.29 11.06 -36.21
CA ARG A 260 -27.57 12.30 -36.57
C ARG A 260 -28.33 13.58 -36.22
N GLU A 261 -29.66 13.54 -36.29
CA GLU A 261 -30.53 14.67 -35.93
C GLU A 261 -30.39 15.11 -34.47
N LYS A 262 -30.07 14.17 -33.57
CA LYS A 262 -29.94 14.42 -32.13
C LYS A 262 -28.51 14.74 -31.70
N LEU A 263 -27.52 14.61 -32.59
CA LEU A 263 -26.13 14.94 -32.28
C LEU A 263 -25.94 16.42 -31.93
N ASN A 264 -26.65 17.31 -32.64
CA ASN A 264 -26.60 18.75 -32.35
C ASN A 264 -27.08 19.08 -30.93
N MET A 265 -28.04 18.31 -30.40
CA MET A 265 -28.50 18.47 -29.02
C MET A 265 -27.45 18.00 -28.01
N LEU A 266 -26.72 16.93 -28.33
CA LEU A 266 -25.65 16.42 -27.48
C LEU A 266 -24.46 17.38 -27.46
N GLU A 267 -24.08 17.92 -28.63
CA GLU A 267 -23.01 18.91 -28.76
C GLU A 267 -23.27 20.17 -27.93
N ALA A 268 -24.52 20.65 -27.89
CA ALA A 268 -24.91 21.80 -27.09
C ALA A 268 -24.78 21.60 -25.56
N LEU A 269 -24.72 20.34 -25.10
CA LEU A 269 -24.60 20.00 -23.68
C LEU A 269 -23.14 19.77 -23.23
N LEU A 270 -22.22 19.63 -24.19
CA LEU A 270 -20.80 19.40 -23.94
C LEU A 270 -20.03 20.74 -23.88
N PRO A 271 -18.84 20.77 -23.25
CA PRO A 271 -17.97 21.94 -23.29
C PRO A 271 -17.69 22.39 -24.73
N PRO A 272 -17.54 23.71 -24.98
CA PRO A 272 -17.24 24.21 -26.31
C PRO A 272 -15.92 23.61 -26.80
N ARG A 273 -15.86 23.32 -28.11
CA ARG A 273 -14.65 22.82 -28.74
C ARG A 273 -13.53 23.85 -28.58
N GLU A 274 -12.34 23.39 -28.17
CA GLU A 274 -11.15 24.24 -28.18
C GLU A 274 -10.62 24.30 -29.62
N ASP A 275 -10.58 25.51 -30.18
CA ASP A 275 -9.98 25.75 -31.48
C ASP A 275 -8.45 25.76 -31.33
N VAL A 276 -7.82 24.64 -31.65
CA VAL A 276 -6.36 24.53 -31.71
C VAL A 276 -5.89 25.08 -33.05
N MET A 277 -5.12 26.18 -33.03
CA MET A 277 -4.42 26.64 -34.22
C MET A 277 -3.26 25.68 -34.51
N ILE A 278 -3.38 24.92 -35.60
CA ILE A 278 -2.34 24.02 -36.09
C ILE A 278 -1.18 24.89 -36.58
N THR A 279 -0.01 24.74 -35.97
CA THR A 279 1.22 25.41 -36.41
C THR A 279 1.94 24.58 -37.48
N ASP A 280 2.81 25.21 -38.26
CA ASP A 280 3.60 24.54 -39.32
C ASP A 280 4.54 23.43 -38.79
N GLU A 281 4.68 23.31 -37.46
CA GLU A 281 5.48 22.28 -36.77
C GLU A 281 4.66 21.02 -36.40
N MET A 282 3.34 21.01 -36.66
CA MET A 282 2.44 19.90 -36.29
C MET A 282 2.10 19.05 -37.52
N ASP A 283 2.45 17.76 -37.46
CA ASP A 283 2.02 16.79 -38.47
C ASP A 283 0.55 16.40 -38.27
N GLN A 284 -0.25 16.50 -39.33
CA GLN A 284 -1.61 15.99 -39.35
C GLN A 284 -1.60 14.48 -39.56
N VAL A 285 -2.14 13.73 -38.61
CA VAL A 285 -2.25 12.27 -38.68
C VAL A 285 -3.71 11.85 -38.56
N ASP A 286 -4.12 10.89 -39.39
CA ASP A 286 -5.43 10.25 -39.29
C ASP A 286 -5.32 9.04 -38.37
N LEU A 287 -6.31 8.87 -37.48
CA LEU A 287 -6.40 7.70 -36.61
C LEU A 287 -7.13 6.58 -37.35
N GLU A 288 -6.49 5.42 -37.46
CA GLU A 288 -7.09 4.19 -37.96
C GLU A 288 -7.39 3.22 -36.80
N ASP A 289 -8.36 2.34 -37.01
CA ASP A 289 -8.68 1.29 -36.05
C ASP A 289 -7.49 0.32 -35.92
N PHE A 290 -7.03 0.10 -34.69
CA PHE A 290 -5.90 -0.78 -34.42
C PHE A 290 -6.34 -2.23 -34.25
N ASP A 291 -5.90 -3.13 -35.14
CA ASP A 291 -6.01 -4.58 -34.97
C ASP A 291 -4.69 -5.17 -34.41
N PRO A 292 -4.66 -5.65 -33.15
CA PRO A 292 -3.46 -6.22 -32.54
C PRO A 292 -2.91 -7.47 -33.25
N SER A 293 -3.72 -8.16 -34.05
CA SER A 293 -3.31 -9.40 -34.70
C SER A 293 -2.38 -9.17 -35.90
N GLU A 294 -2.46 -8.01 -36.56
CA GLU A 294 -1.65 -7.67 -37.75
C GLU A 294 -0.17 -7.41 -37.42
N GLN A 295 0.16 -6.98 -36.20
CA GLN A 295 1.55 -6.74 -35.79
C GLN A 295 2.37 -8.03 -35.62
N THR A 296 1.74 -9.13 -35.23
CA THR A 296 2.42 -10.41 -35.00
C THR A 296 3.05 -10.96 -36.29
N TYR A 297 2.48 -10.63 -37.45
CA TYR A 297 3.00 -11.00 -38.76
C TYR A 297 4.22 -10.17 -39.19
N ARG A 298 4.28 -8.89 -38.81
CA ARG A 298 5.41 -8.01 -39.18
C ARG A 298 6.69 -8.33 -38.40
N ASN A 299 6.58 -8.85 -37.18
CA ASN A 299 7.74 -9.18 -36.37
C ASN A 299 8.42 -10.52 -36.76
N SER A 300 7.86 -11.27 -37.72
CA SER A 300 8.43 -12.53 -38.21
C SER A 300 9.08 -12.43 -39.60
N GLY A 301 9.17 -11.24 -40.20
CA GLY A 301 9.74 -11.08 -41.53
C GLY A 301 10.41 -9.72 -41.74
N GLY A 302 11.74 -9.69 -41.63
CA GLY A 302 12.57 -8.71 -42.32
C GLY A 302 13.52 -7.89 -41.47
N GLU A 303 14.64 -8.48 -41.04
CA GLU A 303 15.90 -7.75 -40.92
C GLU A 303 16.81 -8.26 -42.05
N ALA A 304 16.76 -7.57 -43.20
CA ALA A 304 17.64 -7.82 -44.34
C ALA A 304 18.23 -6.48 -44.78
N TYR A 305 19.09 -5.92 -43.94
CA TYR A 305 20.14 -5.01 -44.38
C TYR A 305 21.44 -5.83 -44.38
N GLU A 306 21.70 -6.50 -45.50
CA GLU A 306 23.02 -7.04 -45.80
C GLU A 306 23.96 -5.85 -46.07
N GLU A 307 24.82 -5.57 -45.11
CA GLU A 307 25.93 -4.61 -45.25
C GLU A 307 27.10 -5.35 -45.92
N ASP A 308 27.25 -5.14 -47.22
CA ASP A 308 28.39 -5.62 -48.00
C ASP A 308 29.67 -4.86 -47.60
N GLU A 309 30.62 -5.48 -46.87
CA GLU A 309 32.06 -5.22 -47.04
C GLU A 309 32.99 -6.24 -46.34
N ASP A 310 33.69 -7.01 -47.18
CA ASP A 310 35.05 -7.56 -47.07
C ASP A 310 35.65 -8.06 -45.73
N GLY A 311 35.93 -9.37 -45.70
CA GLY A 311 37.01 -9.93 -44.84
C GLY A 311 37.07 -11.46 -44.82
N PRO A 312 38.13 -12.12 -45.33
CA PRO A 312 38.21 -13.57 -45.33
C PRO A 312 38.86 -14.06 -44.03
N ARG A 313 38.21 -14.98 -43.30
CA ARG A 313 38.93 -15.89 -42.39
C ARG A 313 38.11 -17.11 -41.95
N THR A 314 38.50 -18.23 -42.57
CA THR A 314 38.81 -19.52 -41.93
C THR A 314 37.74 -20.14 -41.04
N GLY A 315 37.07 -21.15 -41.60
CA GLY A 315 36.31 -22.12 -40.84
C GLY A 315 37.16 -22.89 -39.84
N VAL A 316 36.60 -23.10 -38.66
CA VAL A 316 37.04 -24.14 -37.74
C VAL A 316 35.79 -24.88 -37.26
N GLN A 317 35.69 -26.11 -37.72
CA GLN A 317 34.74 -27.13 -37.27
C GLN A 317 35.38 -27.83 -36.07
N CYS A 318 34.67 -28.05 -34.96
CA CYS A 318 34.68 -29.34 -34.25
C CYS A 318 33.70 -29.42 -33.07
N GLN A 319 33.36 -30.68 -32.80
CA GLN A 319 32.27 -31.24 -32.03
C GLN A 319 32.32 -31.05 -30.51
N THR A 320 31.10 -31.10 -29.97
CA THR A 320 30.72 -31.58 -28.64
C THR A 320 31.46 -32.83 -28.15
N SER A 321 31.84 -32.81 -26.87
CA SER A 321 31.71 -33.94 -25.95
C SER A 321 31.19 -33.41 -24.62
#